data_AF-W6UNS1-F1
#
_entry.id   AF-W6UNS1-F1
#
_cell.length_a   1.000
_cell.length_b   1.000
_cell.length_c   1.000
_cell.angle_alpha   90.00
_cell.angle_beta   90.00
_cell.angle_gamma   90.00
#
_symmetry.space_group_name_H-M   'P 1'
#
loop_
_entity.id
_entity.type
_entity.pdbx_description
1 polymer ?
#
loop_
_entity_poly.entity_id
_entity_poly.type
_entity_poly.pdbx_seq_one_letter_code
_entity_poly.pdbx_strand_id
1 'polypeptide(L)'
;MPSLSSATELDGKEMENDGMYRKTEGLASIDEQEDKDDESDVEHEVWFDRHIHATPNANILFFGEDEDEDALAYRMHRQDYYARKLKIDIRGDSERTSKAFVEAALLPICRQYVKTLQWVLSYYFKSVADWSYYYPYHYAPFASDLLIFTKRFAKDGVEHNKLTDWADFTPNTKPMLPFEQQMFIMPAMSANIVPQPYRWLLAPSGSPVSEFFPKDFETDINGKLADWEAVVLIPFIDETKMLAAMAPCTKTLSPEDSKRNVHRGHFVLRAKDREKVDYPATFGSLVSEEIDCGFFHTQILRAPQQYLQVCYQMPRHVDLGFPSLYRIPFTYKITRVGVRTFSFPSKGESVSLTVEHPLGRSTSDPGSLKIVANSYLGQAILTGWPYSRLVVPFAVMDENEIWEVDMKASTSSQSSEETMRVVERTSRRKYAEAPFWMSVRWLRLQAEWSVSRLRDSCAITLASEQPRAALLCLSATDCLFSVVRPFAHQPASAVYTCDASDEQNHGVQSNPPAPHATTGEQTVTLLRR
;
A
#
# COMPACT_ATOMS: atom_id res chain seq x y z
N MET A 1 6.55 30.53 -31.73
CA MET A 1 5.91 31.43 -32.72
C MET A 1 5.12 30.56 -33.69
N PRO A 2 3.83 30.81 -33.92
CA PRO A 2 2.80 30.28 -33.01
C PRO A 2 1.57 29.62 -33.69
N SER A 3 0.85 28.83 -32.86
CA SER A 3 -0.61 28.68 -32.68
C SER A 3 -1.63 28.71 -33.85
N LEU A 4 -2.35 27.58 -33.99
CA LEU A 4 -3.81 27.35 -33.79
C LEU A 4 -4.86 28.39 -34.26
N SER A 5 -5.79 27.92 -35.10
CA SER A 5 -7.29 27.97 -35.01
C SER A 5 -7.87 27.66 -36.42
N SER A 6 -9.04 27.07 -36.70
CA SER A 6 -10.26 26.71 -35.95
C SER A 6 -11.14 25.73 -36.76
N ALA A 7 -11.89 24.89 -36.04
CA ALA A 7 -13.24 24.34 -36.24
C ALA A 7 -13.95 24.33 -37.62
N THR A 8 -14.58 23.18 -37.92
CA THR A 8 -15.90 23.07 -38.58
C THR A 8 -16.65 21.82 -38.10
N GLU A 9 -17.94 22.00 -37.84
CA GLU A 9 -18.97 21.06 -37.36
C GLU A 9 -19.54 20.13 -38.46
N LEU A 10 -20.53 19.31 -38.07
CA LEU A 10 -21.54 18.53 -38.83
C LEU A 10 -21.25 17.00 -38.89
N ASP A 11 -22.18 16.07 -38.70
CA ASP A 11 -23.61 16.04 -38.32
C ASP A 11 -23.96 14.57 -37.99
N GLY A 12 -25.00 14.33 -37.18
CA GLY A 12 -25.44 12.99 -36.78
C GLY A 12 -26.33 12.30 -37.82
N LYS A 13 -26.36 10.97 -37.81
CA LYS A 13 -27.52 10.20 -38.31
C LYS A 13 -27.65 8.83 -37.66
N GLU A 14 -28.81 8.64 -37.07
CA GLU A 14 -29.41 7.42 -36.54
C GLU A 14 -29.61 6.36 -37.65
N MET A 15 -29.59 5.08 -37.27
CA MET A 15 -30.38 4.05 -37.94
C MET A 15 -31.00 3.12 -36.89
N GLU A 16 -32.32 3.19 -36.79
CA GLU A 16 -33.20 2.23 -36.13
C GLU A 16 -33.75 1.23 -37.16
N ASN A 17 -33.87 -0.02 -36.69
CA ASN A 17 -34.89 -1.05 -36.96
C ASN A 17 -35.42 -1.33 -38.38
N ASP A 18 -35.46 -2.63 -38.72
CA ASP A 18 -36.75 -3.26 -38.99
C ASP A 18 -36.75 -4.76 -38.66
N GLY A 19 -37.83 -5.21 -38.01
CA GLY A 19 -38.07 -6.59 -37.62
C GLY A 19 -38.94 -7.37 -38.61
N MET A 20 -39.04 -8.68 -38.43
CA MET A 20 -40.17 -9.46 -38.99
C MET A 20 -40.50 -10.67 -38.12
N TYR A 21 -41.75 -10.67 -37.66
CA TYR A 21 -42.48 -11.72 -36.93
C TYR A 21 -42.94 -12.89 -37.83
N ARG A 22 -43.05 -14.10 -37.24
CA ARG A 22 -44.09 -15.15 -37.50
C ARG A 22 -44.11 -16.08 -36.27
N LYS A 23 -45.12 -16.06 -35.37
CA LYS A 23 -46.41 -16.82 -35.35
C LYS A 23 -46.22 -18.34 -35.63
N THR A 24 -46.72 -19.32 -34.85
CA THR A 24 -47.89 -19.43 -33.94
C THR A 24 -47.90 -20.80 -33.22
N GLU A 25 -48.48 -20.84 -32.01
CA GLU A 25 -49.40 -21.84 -31.41
C GLU A 25 -48.98 -23.30 -31.08
N GLY A 26 -49.38 -23.77 -29.88
CA GLY A 26 -49.67 -25.18 -29.60
C GLY A 26 -49.41 -25.66 -28.15
N LEU A 27 -50.47 -25.92 -27.39
CA LEU A 27 -50.47 -26.56 -26.04
C LEU A 27 -50.17 -28.08 -26.08
N ALA A 28 -49.66 -28.61 -24.94
CA ALA A 28 -49.81 -29.97 -24.35
C ALA A 28 -48.43 -30.52 -23.90
N SER A 29 -48.07 -30.50 -22.60
CA SER A 29 -48.35 -31.49 -21.54
C SER A 29 -47.47 -32.76 -21.59
N ILE A 30 -46.78 -33.01 -20.45
CA ILE A 30 -46.39 -34.31 -19.86
C ILE A 30 -44.92 -34.78 -20.02
N ASP A 31 -44.35 -34.96 -18.83
CA ASP A 31 -43.32 -35.88 -18.30
C ASP A 31 -41.81 -35.71 -18.50
N GLU A 32 -41.20 -35.73 -17.31
CA GLU A 32 -39.85 -36.06 -16.87
C GLU A 32 -39.07 -37.03 -17.78
N GLN A 33 -37.84 -36.66 -18.15
CA GLN A 33 -36.69 -37.54 -17.93
C GLN A 33 -35.36 -36.78 -17.97
N GLU A 34 -34.49 -37.19 -17.05
CA GLU A 34 -33.13 -36.73 -16.82
C GLU A 34 -32.26 -36.84 -18.07
N ASP A 35 -31.45 -35.82 -18.35
CA ASP A 35 -30.07 -35.97 -18.82
C ASP A 35 -29.32 -34.66 -18.51
N LYS A 36 -28.37 -34.75 -17.58
CA LYS A 36 -27.39 -33.71 -17.26
C LYS A 36 -26.19 -33.89 -18.19
N ASP A 37 -26.05 -32.99 -19.15
CA ASP A 37 -24.77 -32.74 -19.81
C ASP A 37 -24.05 -31.62 -19.05
N ASP A 38 -23.05 -31.99 -18.25
CA ASP A 38 -22.09 -31.08 -17.64
C ASP A 38 -21.13 -30.57 -18.72
N GLU A 39 -21.29 -29.32 -19.12
CA GLU A 39 -20.24 -28.55 -19.80
C GLU A 39 -19.07 -28.32 -18.84
N SER A 40 -17.87 -28.63 -19.32
CA SER A 40 -16.60 -28.61 -18.62
C SER A 40 -16.28 -27.27 -17.95
N ASP A 41 -16.44 -27.23 -16.62
CA ASP A 41 -15.77 -26.28 -15.74
C ASP A 41 -14.27 -26.61 -15.67
N VAL A 42 -13.43 -25.71 -16.16
CA VAL A 42 -11.99 -25.73 -15.90
C VAL A 42 -11.78 -25.28 -14.45
N GLU A 43 -11.93 -26.22 -13.53
CA GLU A 43 -11.59 -26.03 -12.13
C GLU A 43 -10.06 -25.83 -12.00
N HIS A 44 -9.68 -24.63 -11.58
CA HIS A 44 -8.37 -24.40 -10.95
C HIS A 44 -8.36 -25.14 -9.62
N GLU A 45 -7.96 -26.41 -9.64
CA GLU A 45 -7.66 -27.18 -8.43
C GLU A 45 -6.53 -26.49 -7.65
N VAL A 46 -6.91 -25.93 -6.51
CA VAL A 46 -5.98 -25.46 -5.49
C VAL A 46 -5.49 -26.71 -4.75
N TRP A 47 -4.33 -27.21 -5.15
CA TRP A 47 -3.61 -28.28 -4.47
C TRP A 47 -3.08 -27.81 -3.10
N PHE A 48 -3.92 -27.90 -2.07
CA PHE A 48 -3.45 -28.02 -0.68
C PHE A 48 -3.50 -29.49 -0.30
N ASP A 49 -2.37 -30.18 -0.50
CA ASP A 49 -2.19 -31.54 -0.03
C ASP A 49 -2.15 -31.55 1.51
N ARG A 50 -3.32 -31.85 2.07
CA ARG A 50 -3.52 -32.15 3.48
C ARG A 50 -3.14 -33.62 3.66
N HIS A 51 -1.85 -33.93 3.83
CA HIS A 51 -1.30 -35.06 4.61
C HIS A 51 0.25 -35.07 4.70
N ILE A 52 0.93 -33.91 4.82
CA ILE A 52 2.32 -33.93 5.31
C ILE A 52 2.30 -33.88 6.85
N HIS A 53 2.21 -35.06 7.48
CA HIS A 53 2.73 -35.22 8.82
C HIS A 53 4.25 -34.99 8.76
N ALA A 54 4.65 -33.74 9.01
CA ALA A 54 6.03 -33.32 9.06
C ALA A 54 6.75 -34.07 10.19
N THR A 55 7.45 -35.14 9.86
CA THR A 55 8.53 -35.65 10.69
C THR A 55 9.74 -34.71 10.50
N PRO A 56 10.37 -34.20 11.58
CA PRO A 56 11.43 -33.18 11.46
C PRO A 56 12.72 -33.64 10.77
N ASN A 57 12.79 -34.89 10.30
CA ASN A 57 14.00 -35.54 9.79
C ASN A 57 13.86 -36.15 8.39
N ALA A 58 12.81 -35.81 7.62
CA ALA A 58 12.71 -36.28 6.24
C ALA A 58 13.88 -35.72 5.40
N ASN A 59 14.70 -36.63 4.85
CA ASN A 59 15.76 -36.34 3.90
C ASN A 59 15.13 -35.91 2.57
N ILE A 60 14.69 -34.66 2.45
CA ILE A 60 14.07 -34.06 1.23
C ILE A 60 14.98 -34.17 -0.02
N LEU A 61 16.24 -34.57 0.16
CA LEU A 61 17.21 -34.72 -0.92
C LEU A 61 17.23 -36.12 -1.55
N PHE A 62 16.65 -37.16 -0.93
CA PHE A 62 16.72 -38.55 -1.42
C PHE A 62 15.45 -39.34 -1.07
N PHE A 63 14.71 -39.76 -2.09
CA PHE A 63 13.52 -40.63 -1.98
C PHE A 63 13.87 -42.08 -2.40
N GLY A 64 13.11 -43.07 -1.88
CA GLY A 64 13.41 -44.51 -1.96
C GLY A 64 13.02 -45.21 -3.27
N GLU A 65 13.18 -46.54 -3.31
CA GLU A 65 13.24 -47.41 -4.50
C GLU A 65 11.91 -47.68 -5.24
N ASP A 66 10.80 -47.10 -4.79
CA ASP A 66 9.55 -47.01 -5.55
C ASP A 66 9.39 -45.55 -6.01
N GLU A 67 10.09 -45.17 -7.08
CA GLU A 67 10.09 -43.77 -7.54
C GLU A 67 8.74 -43.40 -8.16
N ASP A 68 7.94 -42.67 -7.39
CA ASP A 68 6.79 -41.91 -7.85
C ASP A 68 7.14 -41.11 -9.12
N GLU A 69 6.30 -41.18 -10.16
CA GLU A 69 6.50 -40.48 -11.44
C GLU A 69 6.72 -38.99 -11.21
N ASP A 70 6.02 -38.41 -10.23
CA ASP A 70 6.15 -37.00 -9.86
C ASP A 70 7.52 -36.68 -9.25
N ALA A 71 8.06 -37.59 -8.44
CA ALA A 71 9.38 -37.42 -7.84
C ALA A 71 10.50 -37.56 -8.89
N LEU A 72 10.33 -38.45 -9.87
CA LEU A 72 11.23 -38.54 -11.03
C LEU A 72 11.15 -37.28 -11.89
N ALA A 73 9.94 -36.82 -12.23
CA ALA A 73 9.73 -35.60 -13.01
C ALA A 73 10.34 -34.37 -12.32
N TYR A 74 10.14 -34.21 -11.00
CA TYR A 74 10.74 -33.14 -10.22
C TYR A 74 12.28 -33.19 -10.26
N ARG A 75 12.89 -34.37 -10.07
CA ARG A 75 14.36 -34.51 -10.12
C ARG A 75 14.91 -34.15 -11.49
N MET A 76 14.29 -34.66 -12.56
CA MET A 76 14.69 -34.35 -13.94
C MET A 76 14.57 -32.86 -14.22
N HIS A 77 13.44 -32.24 -13.84
CA HIS A 77 13.23 -30.80 -14.00
C HIS A 77 14.25 -29.97 -13.21
N ARG A 78 14.50 -30.33 -11.94
CA ARG A 78 15.49 -29.65 -11.10
C ARG A 78 16.90 -29.72 -11.70
N GLN A 79 17.33 -30.89 -12.18
CA GLN A 79 18.62 -31.03 -12.87
C GLN A 79 18.69 -30.18 -14.13
N ASP A 80 17.63 -30.23 -14.92
CA ASP A 80 17.55 -29.49 -16.17
C ASP A 80 17.58 -27.98 -15.97
N TYR A 81 16.85 -27.49 -14.96
CA TYR A 81 16.84 -26.10 -14.56
C TYR A 81 18.25 -25.58 -14.25
N TYR A 82 18.97 -26.26 -13.36
CA TYR A 82 20.32 -25.83 -12.99
C TYR A 82 21.30 -25.90 -14.17
N ALA A 83 21.23 -26.96 -14.98
CA ALA A 83 22.10 -27.13 -16.13
C ALA A 83 21.82 -26.11 -17.25
N ARG A 84 20.55 -25.91 -17.62
CA ARG A 84 20.18 -25.04 -18.74
C ARG A 84 20.20 -23.56 -18.36
N LYS A 85 19.58 -23.21 -17.22
CA LYS A 85 19.41 -21.80 -16.82
C LYS A 85 20.62 -21.23 -16.10
N LEU A 86 21.22 -22.01 -15.18
CA LEU A 86 22.30 -21.54 -14.32
C LEU A 86 23.69 -22.05 -14.74
N LYS A 87 23.76 -22.96 -15.72
CA LYS A 87 25.00 -23.62 -16.14
C LYS A 87 25.73 -24.32 -14.99
N ILE A 88 24.97 -24.80 -13.99
CA ILE A 88 25.48 -25.56 -12.86
C ILE A 88 25.13 -27.02 -13.08
N ASP A 89 26.14 -27.87 -13.21
CA ASP A 89 25.93 -29.31 -13.29
C ASP A 89 25.80 -29.94 -11.91
N ILE A 90 24.61 -30.49 -11.63
CA ILE A 90 24.31 -31.24 -10.41
C ILE A 90 24.19 -32.75 -10.66
N ARG A 91 24.43 -33.23 -11.90
CA ARG A 91 24.43 -34.66 -12.27
C ARG A 91 25.81 -35.28 -12.00
N GLY A 92 26.89 -34.54 -12.25
CA GLY A 92 28.24 -35.07 -12.17
C GLY A 92 28.49 -36.23 -13.14
N ASP A 93 29.51 -37.04 -12.89
CA ASP A 93 29.96 -38.10 -13.81
C ASP A 93 29.19 -39.43 -13.67
N SER A 94 28.19 -39.54 -12.78
CA SER A 94 27.48 -40.80 -12.46
C SER A 94 25.95 -40.66 -12.52
N GLU A 95 25.26 -41.77 -12.84
CA GLU A 95 23.78 -41.83 -12.83
C GLU A 95 23.18 -41.57 -11.43
N ARG A 96 23.95 -41.84 -10.36
CA ARG A 96 23.57 -41.61 -8.97
C ARG A 96 24.57 -40.68 -8.30
N THR A 97 24.32 -39.38 -8.40
CA THR A 97 25.18 -38.35 -7.83
C THR A 97 25.11 -38.33 -6.31
N SER A 98 26.26 -38.17 -5.63
CA SER A 98 26.27 -38.12 -4.17
C SER A 98 25.62 -36.84 -3.63
N LYS A 99 24.95 -36.93 -2.47
CA LYS A 99 24.40 -35.78 -1.75
C LYS A 99 25.44 -34.66 -1.56
N ALA A 100 26.64 -35.06 -1.15
CA ALA A 100 27.73 -34.15 -0.89
C ALA A 100 28.15 -33.37 -2.15
N PHE A 101 28.13 -34.01 -3.32
CA PHE A 101 28.42 -33.35 -4.59
C PHE A 101 27.36 -32.30 -4.93
N VAL A 102 26.07 -32.67 -4.87
CA VAL A 102 24.96 -31.74 -5.15
C VAL A 102 24.98 -30.56 -4.17
N GLU A 103 25.20 -30.84 -2.89
CA GLU A 103 25.34 -29.79 -1.88
C GLU A 103 26.54 -28.87 -2.16
N ALA A 104 27.69 -29.42 -2.53
CA ALA A 104 28.87 -28.63 -2.89
C ALA A 104 28.62 -27.76 -4.14
N ALA A 105 27.94 -28.31 -5.16
CA ALA A 105 27.62 -27.59 -6.39
C ALA A 105 26.63 -26.44 -6.16
N LEU A 106 25.63 -26.63 -5.28
CA LEU A 106 24.56 -25.65 -5.03
C LEU A 106 24.85 -24.68 -3.88
N LEU A 107 25.79 -25.01 -2.99
CA LEU A 107 26.13 -24.14 -1.86
C LEU A 107 26.49 -22.70 -2.27
N PRO A 108 27.25 -22.44 -3.35
CA PRO A 108 27.58 -21.07 -3.75
C PRO A 108 26.34 -20.24 -4.10
N ILE A 109 25.42 -20.77 -4.91
CA ILE A 109 24.19 -20.06 -5.29
C ILE A 109 23.24 -19.88 -4.10
N CYS A 110 23.08 -20.92 -3.27
CA CYS A 110 22.25 -20.83 -2.06
C CYS A 110 22.81 -19.80 -1.07
N ARG A 111 24.13 -19.78 -0.85
CA ARG A 111 24.80 -18.76 -0.02
C ARG A 111 24.56 -17.36 -0.56
N GLN A 112 24.74 -17.14 -1.86
CA GLN A 112 24.53 -15.82 -2.46
C GLN A 112 23.07 -15.39 -2.37
N TYR A 113 22.12 -16.30 -2.55
CA TYR A 113 20.70 -15.96 -2.45
C TYR A 113 20.34 -15.52 -1.02
N VAL A 114 20.76 -16.28 -0.01
CA VAL A 114 20.51 -15.92 1.40
C VAL A 114 21.26 -14.65 1.81
N LYS A 115 22.51 -14.45 1.34
CA LYS A 115 23.25 -13.19 1.51
C LYS A 115 22.49 -12.01 0.87
N THR A 116 21.89 -12.21 -0.29
CA THR A 116 21.06 -11.18 -0.97
C THR A 116 19.82 -10.84 -0.15
N LEU A 117 19.13 -11.83 0.42
CA LEU A 117 18.00 -11.56 1.34
C LEU A 117 18.44 -10.70 2.53
N GLN A 118 19.61 -11.00 3.13
CA GLN A 118 20.16 -10.19 4.20
C GLN A 118 20.54 -8.78 3.74
N TRP A 119 21.09 -8.62 2.54
CA TRP A 119 21.40 -7.33 1.95
C TRP A 119 20.13 -6.49 1.77
N VAL A 120 19.05 -7.09 1.25
CA VAL A 120 17.73 -6.45 1.10
C VAL A 120 17.16 -6.04 2.45
N LEU A 121 17.22 -6.90 3.46
CA LEU A 121 16.77 -6.54 4.81
C LEU A 121 17.58 -5.37 5.39
N SER A 122 18.91 -5.37 5.21
CA SER A 122 19.74 -4.23 5.62
C SER A 122 19.36 -2.95 4.86
N TYR A 123 19.13 -3.05 3.55
CA TYR A 123 18.72 -1.94 2.70
C TYR A 123 17.45 -1.25 3.19
N TYR A 124 16.41 -2.03 3.55
CA TYR A 124 15.12 -1.48 4.00
C TYR A 124 15.12 -1.03 5.47
N PHE A 125 15.78 -1.77 6.36
CA PHE A 125 15.66 -1.53 7.81
C PHE A 125 16.84 -0.76 8.42
N LYS A 126 17.97 -0.67 7.73
CA LYS A 126 19.19 -0.03 8.22
C LYS A 126 19.72 0.97 7.18
N SER A 127 20.63 0.52 6.34
CA SER A 127 21.29 1.26 5.27
C SER A 127 21.81 0.27 4.24
N VAL A 128 22.28 0.78 3.10
CA VAL A 128 23.03 -0.04 2.12
C VAL A 128 24.22 -0.68 2.84
N ALA A 129 24.25 -2.02 2.87
CA ALA A 129 25.29 -2.77 3.58
C ALA A 129 26.59 -2.84 2.78
N ASP A 130 26.46 -2.96 1.45
CA ASP A 130 27.57 -3.00 0.51
C ASP A 130 27.08 -2.48 -0.86
N TRP A 131 27.63 -1.37 -1.34
CA TRP A 131 27.29 -0.76 -2.63
C TRP A 131 27.81 -1.56 -3.84
N SER A 132 28.87 -2.35 -3.66
CA SER A 132 29.47 -3.17 -4.72
C SER A 132 28.85 -4.56 -4.79
N TYR A 133 28.00 -4.94 -3.83
CA TYR A 133 27.37 -6.25 -3.80
C TYR A 133 26.25 -6.37 -4.83
N TYR A 134 26.22 -7.50 -5.53
CA TYR A 134 25.12 -7.91 -6.39
C TYR A 134 24.92 -9.43 -6.30
N TYR A 135 23.74 -9.91 -6.72
CA TYR A 135 23.47 -11.33 -6.86
C TYR A 135 24.00 -11.84 -8.21
N PRO A 136 25.01 -12.72 -8.24
CA PRO A 136 25.76 -13.02 -9.47
C PRO A 136 25.14 -14.17 -10.30
N TYR A 137 23.81 -14.25 -10.32
CA TYR A 137 23.07 -15.23 -11.11
C TYR A 137 21.78 -14.59 -11.65
N HIS A 138 21.36 -14.95 -12.87
CA HIS A 138 20.10 -14.45 -13.45
C HIS A 138 18.86 -15.11 -12.86
N TYR A 139 19.01 -16.26 -12.16
CA TYR A 139 17.91 -17.04 -11.62
C TYR A 139 18.14 -17.42 -10.16
N ALA A 140 17.06 -17.59 -9.41
CA ALA A 140 17.10 -18.08 -8.03
C ALA A 140 17.36 -19.59 -7.96
N PRO A 141 17.89 -20.14 -6.86
CA PRO A 141 17.86 -21.58 -6.61
C PRO A 141 16.44 -22.05 -6.27
N PHE A 142 16.19 -23.35 -6.31
CA PHE A 142 14.94 -23.93 -5.78
C PHE A 142 14.82 -23.68 -4.28
N ALA A 143 13.59 -23.44 -3.82
CA ALA A 143 13.31 -23.27 -2.39
C ALA A 143 13.76 -24.47 -1.54
N SER A 144 13.62 -25.70 -2.06
CA SER A 144 14.10 -26.92 -1.39
C SER A 144 15.62 -26.91 -1.16
N ASP A 145 16.38 -26.27 -2.05
CA ASP A 145 17.85 -26.26 -2.02
C ASP A 145 18.41 -25.17 -1.12
N LEU A 146 17.62 -24.15 -0.76
CA LEU A 146 18.01 -23.17 0.25
C LEU A 146 18.30 -23.83 1.61
N LEU A 147 17.70 -25.00 1.87
CA LEU A 147 17.98 -25.82 3.05
C LEU A 147 19.44 -26.26 3.15
N ILE A 148 20.16 -26.39 2.02
CA ILE A 148 21.58 -26.77 1.98
C ILE A 148 22.40 -25.73 2.77
N PHE A 149 22.11 -24.45 2.55
CA PHE A 149 22.77 -23.37 3.27
C PHE A 149 22.25 -23.23 4.70
N THR A 150 20.93 -23.19 4.90
CA THR A 150 20.35 -22.90 6.22
C THR A 150 20.59 -24.03 7.23
N LYS A 151 20.59 -25.30 6.81
CA LYS A 151 20.93 -26.43 7.70
C LYS A 151 22.41 -26.40 8.10
N ARG A 152 23.30 -26.04 7.18
CA ARG A 152 24.73 -25.88 7.50
C ARG A 152 24.93 -24.73 8.50
N PHE A 153 24.27 -23.60 8.27
CA PHE A 153 24.23 -22.48 9.21
C PHE A 153 23.67 -22.89 10.59
N ALA A 154 22.60 -23.68 10.64
CA ALA A 154 22.02 -24.15 11.90
C ALA A 154 22.88 -25.19 12.63
N LYS A 155 23.56 -26.07 11.87
CA LYS A 155 24.39 -27.16 12.41
C LYS A 155 25.68 -26.66 13.07
N ASP A 156 26.28 -25.61 12.52
CA ASP A 156 27.52 -25.01 13.05
C ASP A 156 27.24 -24.08 14.26
N GLY A 157 25.98 -23.94 14.69
CA GLY A 157 25.55 -23.30 15.93
C GLY A 157 25.44 -21.76 15.88
N VAL A 158 24.68 -21.20 16.83
CA VAL A 158 24.52 -19.75 17.06
C VAL A 158 25.77 -19.14 17.73
N GLU A 159 26.83 -19.92 17.97
CA GLU A 159 28.11 -19.47 18.55
C GLU A 159 28.98 -18.64 17.60
N HIS A 160 28.35 -17.93 16.67
CA HIS A 160 28.96 -16.73 16.14
C HIS A 160 28.83 -15.62 17.19
N ASN A 161 29.77 -15.52 18.14
CA ASN A 161 30.11 -14.21 18.72
C ASN A 161 30.67 -13.22 17.66
N LYS A 162 30.70 -13.66 16.38
CA LYS A 162 30.87 -12.89 15.14
C LYS A 162 29.54 -12.71 14.36
N LEU A 163 28.38 -12.78 15.02
CA LEU A 163 27.02 -12.83 14.40
C LEU A 163 26.70 -11.66 13.46
N THR A 164 27.50 -10.59 13.48
CA THR A 164 27.30 -9.43 12.61
C THR A 164 27.93 -9.54 11.23
N ASP A 165 28.78 -10.55 10.94
CA ASP A 165 29.61 -10.56 9.71
C ASP A 165 29.58 -11.85 8.87
N TRP A 166 28.61 -12.76 9.08
CA TRP A 166 28.50 -13.99 8.27
C TRP A 166 28.24 -13.70 6.77
N ALA A 167 27.57 -12.58 6.51
CA ALA A 167 27.29 -12.11 5.17
C ALA A 167 28.57 -11.60 4.50
N ASP A 168 29.59 -11.21 5.27
CA ASP A 168 30.89 -10.76 4.77
C ASP A 168 30.70 -9.68 3.69
N PHE A 169 29.99 -8.61 4.08
CA PHE A 169 29.76 -7.45 3.23
C PHE A 169 31.01 -6.57 3.26
N THR A 170 31.39 -6.03 2.12
CA THR A 170 32.57 -5.16 2.05
C THR A 170 32.26 -3.85 2.78
N PRO A 171 32.95 -3.54 3.88
CA PRO A 171 32.65 -2.34 4.65
C PRO A 171 33.11 -1.09 3.90
N ASN A 172 32.42 0.03 4.14
CA ASN A 172 32.78 1.35 3.60
C ASN A 172 32.81 1.45 2.07
N THR A 173 32.13 0.54 1.34
CA THR A 173 31.89 0.72 -0.09
C THR A 173 31.04 1.97 -0.33
N LYS A 174 31.18 2.56 -1.51
CA LYS A 174 30.57 3.85 -1.88
C LYS A 174 29.81 3.70 -3.19
N PRO A 175 28.78 4.53 -3.42
CA PRO A 175 28.14 4.59 -4.72
C PRO A 175 29.17 4.99 -5.80
N MET A 176 29.02 4.43 -7.00
CA MET A 176 29.80 4.82 -8.18
C MET A 176 29.56 6.28 -8.53
N LEU A 177 30.56 6.96 -9.09
CA LEU A 177 30.38 8.30 -9.65
C LEU A 177 29.34 8.27 -10.79
N PRO A 178 28.69 9.41 -11.10
CA PRO A 178 27.64 9.45 -12.11
C PRO A 178 28.01 8.81 -13.45
N PHE A 179 29.21 9.07 -13.97
CA PHE A 179 29.63 8.49 -15.25
C PHE A 179 30.08 7.04 -15.15
N GLU A 180 30.65 6.63 -14.01
CA GLU A 180 30.93 5.22 -13.73
C GLU A 180 29.62 4.43 -13.76
N GLN A 181 28.61 4.86 -13.00
CA GLN A 181 27.30 4.23 -13.00
C GLN A 181 26.66 4.22 -14.40
N GLN A 182 26.71 5.33 -15.15
CA GLN A 182 26.17 5.37 -16.52
C GLN A 182 26.82 4.32 -17.42
N MET A 183 28.12 4.13 -17.31
CA MET A 183 28.81 3.12 -18.09
C MET A 183 28.44 1.68 -17.68
N PHE A 184 27.89 1.46 -16.49
CA PHE A 184 27.41 0.15 -16.04
C PHE A 184 25.96 -0.16 -16.43
N ILE A 185 25.15 0.86 -16.73
CA ILE A 185 23.70 0.69 -16.99
C ILE A 185 23.28 1.03 -18.42
N MET A 186 24.09 1.78 -19.16
CA MET A 186 23.69 2.29 -20.47
C MET A 186 24.02 1.29 -21.58
N PRO A 187 23.05 0.97 -22.46
CA PRO A 187 23.33 0.19 -23.66
C PRO A 187 24.08 1.02 -24.69
N ALA A 188 24.73 0.34 -25.64
CA ALA A 188 25.46 0.96 -26.75
C ALA A 188 24.62 1.97 -27.56
N MET A 189 23.33 1.69 -27.74
CA MET A 189 22.39 2.58 -28.46
C MET A 189 22.22 3.96 -27.80
N SER A 190 22.50 4.05 -26.50
CA SER A 190 22.36 5.27 -25.70
C SER A 190 23.70 5.95 -25.43
N ALA A 191 24.75 5.62 -26.19
CA ALA A 191 26.10 6.16 -26.00
C ALA A 191 26.16 7.70 -26.12
N ASN A 192 25.21 8.33 -26.80
CA ASN A 192 25.15 9.80 -26.87
C ASN A 192 24.92 10.48 -25.50
N ILE A 193 24.35 9.77 -24.51
CA ILE A 193 24.09 10.30 -23.16
C ILE A 193 25.36 10.38 -22.32
N VAL A 194 26.34 9.50 -22.55
CA VAL A 194 27.62 9.55 -21.84
C VAL A 194 28.57 10.56 -22.50
N PRO A 195 29.51 11.16 -21.73
CA PRO A 195 30.54 12.05 -22.25
C PRO A 195 31.29 11.44 -23.45
N GLN A 196 31.67 12.30 -24.40
CA GLN A 196 32.32 11.88 -25.65
C GLN A 196 33.52 10.94 -25.43
N PRO A 197 34.42 11.15 -24.44
CA PRO A 197 35.56 10.28 -24.23
C PRO A 197 35.22 8.81 -23.92
N TYR A 198 34.05 8.53 -23.35
CA TYR A 198 33.66 7.17 -22.97
C TYR A 198 32.92 6.40 -24.07
N ARG A 199 32.35 7.09 -25.08
CA ARG A 199 31.38 6.49 -26.01
C ARG A 199 31.90 5.26 -26.75
N TRP A 200 33.18 5.27 -27.08
CA TRP A 200 33.82 4.17 -27.81
C TRP A 200 33.96 2.90 -26.95
N LEU A 201 33.94 3.01 -25.62
CA LEU A 201 33.97 1.86 -24.72
C LEU A 201 32.69 1.02 -24.81
N LEU A 202 31.55 1.66 -25.11
CA LEU A 202 30.25 1.00 -25.32
C LEU A 202 30.15 0.29 -26.69
N ALA A 203 31.19 0.37 -27.54
CA ALA A 203 31.16 -0.28 -28.83
C ALA A 203 31.12 -1.82 -28.65
N PRO A 204 30.25 -2.55 -29.39
CA PRO A 204 30.16 -4.01 -29.31
C PRO A 204 31.43 -4.75 -29.75
N SER A 205 32.41 -4.05 -30.32
CA SER A 205 33.70 -4.62 -30.71
C SER A 205 34.80 -3.56 -30.65
N GLY A 206 36.04 -4.02 -30.48
CA GLY A 206 37.24 -3.16 -30.52
C GLY A 206 37.53 -2.38 -29.24
N SER A 207 36.66 -2.45 -28.22
CA SER A 207 36.92 -1.92 -26.89
C SER A 207 37.43 -3.01 -25.93
N PRO A 208 38.20 -2.66 -24.89
CA PRO A 208 38.69 -3.64 -23.91
C PRO A 208 37.59 -4.28 -23.05
N VAL A 209 36.35 -3.78 -23.16
CA VAL A 209 35.17 -4.15 -22.36
C VAL A 209 33.97 -4.50 -23.24
N SER A 210 34.19 -4.78 -24.53
CA SER A 210 33.12 -5.01 -25.51
C SER A 210 32.23 -6.21 -25.17
N GLU A 211 32.76 -7.20 -24.43
CA GLU A 211 31.99 -8.36 -24.00
C GLU A 211 30.82 -8.02 -23.07
N PHE A 212 30.85 -6.85 -22.41
CA PHE A 212 29.76 -6.39 -21.56
C PHE A 212 28.62 -5.71 -22.34
N PHE A 213 28.85 -5.37 -23.62
CA PHE A 213 27.91 -4.65 -24.46
C PHE A 213 27.56 -5.46 -25.71
N PRO A 214 26.95 -6.65 -25.54
CA PRO A 214 26.57 -7.47 -26.69
C PRO A 214 25.56 -6.73 -27.55
N LYS A 215 25.69 -6.89 -28.88
CA LYS A 215 24.74 -6.33 -29.83
C LYS A 215 23.35 -6.98 -29.70
N ASP A 216 23.36 -8.30 -29.51
CA ASP A 216 22.18 -9.15 -29.38
C ASP A 216 22.31 -9.95 -28.07
N PHE A 217 21.24 -10.08 -27.30
CA PHE A 217 21.20 -10.83 -26.04
C PHE A 217 19.95 -11.71 -25.96
N GLU A 218 20.02 -12.78 -25.18
CA GLU A 218 18.91 -13.71 -25.01
C GLU A 218 17.94 -13.24 -23.91
N THR A 219 16.67 -13.60 -24.06
CA THR A 219 15.62 -13.35 -23.05
C THR A 219 14.86 -14.63 -22.76
N ASP A 220 14.61 -14.93 -21.49
CA ASP A 220 13.79 -16.08 -21.04
C ASP A 220 12.49 -15.59 -20.39
N ILE A 221 11.35 -15.86 -21.03
CA ILE A 221 10.01 -15.50 -20.52
C ILE A 221 9.70 -16.18 -19.17
N ASN A 222 10.32 -17.34 -18.88
CA ASN A 222 10.23 -18.02 -17.58
C ASN A 222 8.80 -18.13 -16.99
N GLY A 223 7.84 -18.54 -17.82
CA GLY A 223 6.43 -18.74 -17.40
C GLY A 223 5.63 -17.45 -17.21
N LYS A 224 6.15 -16.30 -17.66
CA LYS A 224 5.43 -15.03 -17.72
C LYS A 224 4.67 -14.88 -19.03
N LEU A 225 3.76 -13.91 -19.08
CA LEU A 225 2.97 -13.64 -20.29
C LEU A 225 3.50 -12.44 -21.07
N ALA A 226 4.19 -11.53 -20.41
CA ALA A 226 4.65 -10.30 -21.00
C ALA A 226 6.17 -10.23 -21.11
N ASP A 227 6.67 -9.74 -22.25
CA ASP A 227 8.11 -9.70 -22.55
C ASP A 227 8.90 -8.82 -21.57
N TRP A 228 8.27 -7.77 -21.00
CA TRP A 228 8.93 -6.92 -19.99
C TRP A 228 9.13 -7.62 -18.64
N GLU A 229 8.52 -8.78 -18.43
CA GLU A 229 8.77 -9.64 -17.27
C GLU A 229 9.82 -10.74 -17.56
N ALA A 230 10.30 -10.84 -18.80
CA ALA A 230 11.30 -11.82 -19.20
C ALA A 230 12.65 -11.54 -18.52
N VAL A 231 13.38 -12.61 -18.21
CA VAL A 231 14.74 -12.55 -17.71
C VAL A 231 15.67 -12.13 -18.85
N VAL A 232 16.35 -11.00 -18.69
CA VAL A 232 17.32 -10.48 -19.66
C VAL A 232 18.71 -11.05 -19.36
N LEU A 233 19.23 -11.87 -20.27
CA LEU A 233 20.50 -12.58 -20.11
C LEU A 233 21.67 -11.78 -20.68
N ILE A 234 22.01 -10.71 -19.99
CA ILE A 234 23.21 -9.91 -20.28
C ILE A 234 24.38 -10.30 -19.36
N PRO A 235 25.63 -10.19 -19.82
CA PRO A 235 26.81 -10.43 -19.00
C PRO A 235 26.86 -9.48 -17.79
N PHE A 236 27.34 -9.98 -16.65
CA PHE A 236 27.67 -9.14 -15.51
C PHE A 236 28.96 -8.38 -15.76
N ILE A 237 28.98 -7.09 -15.46
CA ILE A 237 30.15 -6.22 -15.65
C ILE A 237 31.17 -6.49 -14.55
N ASP A 238 32.42 -6.77 -14.94
CA ASP A 238 33.54 -6.77 -14.01
C ASP A 238 33.90 -5.32 -13.65
N GLU A 239 33.64 -4.94 -12.40
CA GLU A 239 33.84 -3.58 -11.91
C GLU A 239 35.28 -3.11 -12.10
N THR A 240 36.26 -3.96 -11.75
CA THR A 240 37.68 -3.60 -11.80
C THR A 240 38.12 -3.37 -13.24
N LYS A 241 37.71 -4.26 -14.14
CA LYS A 241 38.02 -4.15 -15.57
C LYS A 241 37.38 -2.92 -16.20
N MET A 242 36.12 -2.63 -15.86
CA MET A 242 35.40 -1.49 -16.39
C MET A 242 36.00 -0.16 -15.95
N LEU A 243 36.27 0.01 -14.65
CA LEU A 243 36.88 1.22 -14.11
C LEU A 243 38.30 1.44 -14.66
N ALA A 244 39.09 0.37 -14.86
CA ALA A 244 40.40 0.45 -15.48
C ALA A 244 40.34 0.95 -16.93
N ALA A 245 39.34 0.50 -17.72
CA ALA A 245 39.12 0.96 -19.08
C ALA A 245 38.63 2.43 -19.15
N MET A 246 37.87 2.87 -18.14
CA MET A 246 37.39 4.25 -18.06
C MET A 246 38.47 5.24 -17.64
N ALA A 247 39.42 4.86 -16.79
CA ALA A 247 40.39 5.77 -16.18
C ALA A 247 41.18 6.65 -17.18
N PRO A 248 41.66 6.16 -18.35
CA PRO A 248 42.28 7.01 -19.36
C PRO A 248 41.32 8.05 -19.96
N CYS A 249 40.07 7.67 -20.18
CA CYS A 249 39.03 8.53 -20.75
C CYS A 249 38.57 9.59 -19.74
N THR A 250 38.55 9.26 -18.45
CA THR A 250 38.20 10.22 -17.38
C THR A 250 39.15 11.42 -17.35
N LYS A 251 40.43 11.23 -17.72
CA LYS A 251 41.44 12.31 -17.77
C LYS A 251 41.20 13.30 -18.91
N THR A 252 40.40 12.94 -19.91
CA THR A 252 40.12 13.76 -21.10
C THR A 252 38.71 14.34 -21.09
N LEU A 253 38.01 14.26 -19.96
CA LEU A 253 36.70 14.91 -19.78
C LEU A 253 36.80 16.42 -19.96
N SER A 254 35.73 17.01 -20.49
CA SER A 254 35.57 18.46 -20.51
C SER A 254 35.52 19.03 -19.08
N PRO A 255 35.85 20.31 -18.87
CA PRO A 255 35.69 20.96 -17.56
C PRO A 255 34.25 20.86 -17.03
N GLU A 256 33.25 20.99 -17.90
CA GLU A 256 31.83 20.88 -17.57
C GLU A 256 31.47 19.46 -17.12
N ASP A 257 31.94 18.43 -17.85
CA ASP A 257 31.72 17.03 -17.49
C ASP A 257 32.41 16.66 -16.18
N SER A 258 33.65 17.14 -15.99
CA SER A 258 34.40 16.95 -14.74
C SER A 258 33.68 17.57 -13.55
N LYS A 259 33.07 18.76 -13.72
CA LYS A 259 32.32 19.45 -12.67
C LYS A 259 31.02 18.74 -12.26
N ARG A 260 30.39 18.00 -13.17
CA ARG A 260 29.14 17.26 -12.89
C ARG A 260 29.36 15.81 -12.49
N ASN A 261 30.57 15.25 -12.67
CA ASN A 261 30.91 13.88 -12.25
C ASN A 261 31.30 13.79 -10.76
N VAL A 262 30.44 14.29 -9.88
CA VAL A 262 30.65 14.30 -8.43
C VAL A 262 29.34 13.96 -7.72
N HIS A 263 29.44 13.37 -6.53
CA HIS A 263 28.27 13.26 -5.65
C HIS A 263 27.89 14.64 -5.10
N ARG A 264 26.59 14.85 -4.92
CA ARG A 264 26.03 16.06 -4.31
C ARG A 264 25.06 15.72 -3.20
N GLY A 265 24.83 16.68 -2.32
CA GLY A 265 23.87 16.59 -1.24
C GLY A 265 22.43 16.81 -1.70
N HIS A 266 21.52 16.83 -0.73
CA HIS A 266 20.14 17.26 -0.94
C HIS A 266 20.04 18.79 -0.95
N PHE A 267 19.04 19.33 -1.63
CA PHE A 267 18.76 20.77 -1.60
C PHE A 267 17.56 21.07 -0.72
N VAL A 268 17.68 22.08 0.14
CA VAL A 268 16.56 22.59 0.93
C VAL A 268 16.00 23.85 0.30
N LEU A 269 14.70 23.80 0.02
CA LEU A 269 13.91 24.90 -0.50
C LEU A 269 13.03 25.42 0.65
N ARG A 270 13.45 26.54 1.25
CA ARG A 270 12.66 27.19 2.30
C ARG A 270 11.75 28.23 1.68
N ALA A 271 10.51 28.34 2.16
CA ALA A 271 9.65 29.44 1.79
C ALA A 271 10.36 30.76 2.13
N LYS A 272 10.60 31.59 1.10
CA LYS A 272 11.14 32.94 1.23
C LYS A 272 10.03 33.93 0.91
N ASP A 273 10.04 35.09 1.55
CA ASP A 273 9.14 36.18 1.18
C ASP A 273 9.33 36.49 -0.31
N ARG A 274 8.23 36.52 -1.07
CA ARG A 274 8.26 36.72 -2.53
C ARG A 274 8.98 38.01 -2.94
N GLU A 275 8.95 39.01 -2.08
CA GLU A 275 9.61 40.32 -2.25
C GLU A 275 11.15 40.24 -2.16
N LYS A 276 11.70 39.14 -1.64
CA LYS A 276 13.15 38.92 -1.47
C LYS A 276 13.75 38.03 -2.55
N VAL A 277 13.02 37.77 -3.64
CA VAL A 277 13.47 36.93 -4.76
C VAL A 277 13.55 37.79 -6.02
N ASP A 278 14.75 37.88 -6.60
CA ASP A 278 14.94 38.52 -7.90
C ASP A 278 14.27 37.68 -9.00
N TYR A 279 13.39 38.29 -9.79
CA TYR A 279 12.68 37.63 -10.88
C TYR A 279 13.24 38.00 -12.27
N PRO A 280 13.36 37.03 -13.20
CA PRO A 280 12.95 35.63 -13.07
C PRO A 280 13.94 34.79 -12.24
N ALA A 281 13.44 34.10 -11.22
CA ALA A 281 14.26 33.24 -10.38
C ALA A 281 14.78 32.03 -11.18
N THR A 282 16.07 31.74 -11.05
CA THR A 282 16.65 30.48 -11.55
C THR A 282 16.49 29.38 -10.51
N PHE A 283 16.61 28.10 -10.90
CA PHE A 283 16.61 27.00 -9.93
C PHE A 283 17.69 27.22 -8.85
N GLY A 284 18.89 27.66 -9.27
CA GLY A 284 20.00 27.96 -8.36
C GLY A 284 19.69 29.07 -7.35
N SER A 285 18.93 30.11 -7.72
CA SER A 285 18.55 31.18 -6.79
C SER A 285 17.46 30.78 -5.78
N LEU A 286 16.73 29.69 -6.05
CA LEU A 286 15.73 29.14 -5.14
C LEU A 286 16.34 28.20 -4.09
N VAL A 287 17.48 27.58 -4.38
CA VAL A 287 18.19 26.72 -3.44
C VAL A 287 18.68 27.56 -2.26
N SER A 288 18.20 27.25 -1.04
CA SER A 288 18.64 27.95 0.16
C SER A 288 19.94 27.37 0.71
N GLU A 289 20.12 26.05 0.58
CA GLU A 289 21.22 25.30 1.18
C GLU A 289 21.37 23.93 0.48
N GLU A 290 22.61 23.48 0.27
CA GLU A 290 22.93 22.08 -0.03
C GLU A 290 23.32 21.39 1.29
N ILE A 291 22.58 20.35 1.66
CA ILE A 291 22.76 19.60 2.91
C ILE A 291 23.30 18.22 2.57
N ASP A 292 24.29 17.76 3.34
CA ASP A 292 24.84 16.41 3.21
C ASP A 292 23.76 15.33 3.41
N CYS A 293 23.85 14.27 2.60
CA CYS A 293 22.94 13.13 2.62
C CYS A 293 22.88 12.45 4.00
N GLY A 294 23.96 12.56 4.79
CA GLY A 294 24.02 12.05 6.16
C GLY A 294 22.95 12.61 7.09
N PHE A 295 22.45 13.83 6.85
CA PHE A 295 21.47 14.52 7.72
C PHE A 295 20.18 13.72 7.92
N PHE A 296 19.64 13.10 6.87
CA PHE A 296 18.42 12.30 6.98
C PHE A 296 18.72 10.89 7.47
N HIS A 297 19.88 10.34 7.09
CA HIS A 297 20.28 9.01 7.51
C HIS A 297 20.50 8.93 9.03
N THR A 298 20.99 9.99 9.68
CA THR A 298 21.22 10.04 11.15
C THR A 298 19.94 10.15 11.96
N GLN A 299 18.84 10.58 11.33
CA GLN A 299 17.53 10.75 11.96
C GLN A 299 16.58 9.56 11.74
N ILE A 300 16.97 8.58 10.91
CA ILE A 300 16.26 7.30 10.79
C ILE A 300 16.47 6.50 12.10
N LEU A 301 15.49 5.70 12.52
CA LEU A 301 15.44 4.89 13.76
C LEU A 301 16.64 3.93 13.90
N ARG A 302 17.83 4.45 14.20
CA ARG A 302 19.08 3.69 14.25
C ARG A 302 19.21 2.86 15.53
N ALA A 303 18.60 3.32 16.62
CA ALA A 303 18.67 2.63 17.90
C ALA A 303 17.52 1.60 18.01
N PRO A 304 17.80 0.33 18.35
CA PRO A 304 16.77 -0.69 18.59
C PRO A 304 15.68 -0.22 19.57
N GLN A 305 16.04 0.58 20.57
CA GLN A 305 15.10 1.14 21.56
C GLN A 305 14.08 2.10 20.92
N GLN A 306 14.50 2.92 19.94
CA GLN A 306 13.62 3.84 19.22
C GLN A 306 12.65 3.08 18.31
N TYR A 307 13.13 2.03 17.63
CA TYR A 307 12.30 1.13 16.84
C TYR A 307 11.24 0.46 17.72
N LEU A 308 11.64 -0.09 18.87
CA LEU A 308 10.72 -0.75 19.80
C LEU A 308 9.65 0.21 20.33
N GLN A 309 10.01 1.45 20.64
CA GLN A 309 9.07 2.47 21.11
C GLN A 309 7.99 2.81 20.07
N VAL A 310 8.34 2.90 18.79
CA VAL A 310 7.41 3.28 17.70
C VAL A 310 6.58 2.08 17.23
N CYS A 311 7.16 0.88 17.16
CA CYS A 311 6.51 -0.29 16.56
C CYS A 311 5.60 -1.07 17.53
N TYR A 312 5.80 -1.00 18.85
CA TYR A 312 5.11 -1.89 19.81
C TYR A 312 4.03 -1.23 20.69
N GLN A 313 3.78 0.08 20.56
CA GLN A 313 2.70 0.72 21.33
C GLN A 313 1.34 0.44 20.69
N MET A 314 0.71 -0.67 21.08
CA MET A 314 -0.68 -1.00 20.77
C MET A 314 -1.54 -0.86 22.04
N PRO A 315 -2.76 -0.30 21.96
CA PRO A 315 -3.42 0.23 20.76
C PRO A 315 -2.89 1.62 20.36
N ARG A 316 -2.75 1.85 19.05
CA ARG A 316 -2.35 3.16 18.53
C ARG A 316 -3.54 4.11 18.55
N HIS A 317 -3.32 5.33 19.02
CA HIS A 317 -4.27 6.43 18.79
C HIS A 317 -4.39 6.66 17.28
N VAL A 318 -5.60 6.60 16.73
CA VAL A 318 -5.87 6.88 15.32
C VAL A 318 -6.63 8.20 15.25
N ASP A 319 -5.98 9.21 14.67
CA ASP A 319 -6.59 10.52 14.45
C ASP A 319 -7.88 10.38 13.62
N LEU A 320 -8.85 11.27 13.89
CA LEU A 320 -10.19 11.18 13.34
C LEU A 320 -10.22 11.17 11.80
N GLY A 321 -9.26 11.84 11.16
CA GLY A 321 -9.15 11.91 9.69
C GLY A 321 -8.60 10.65 9.02
N PHE A 322 -8.05 9.69 9.79
CA PHE A 322 -7.53 8.44 9.22
C PHE A 322 -8.58 7.33 9.29
N PRO A 323 -8.59 6.38 8.34
CA PRO A 323 -9.51 5.26 8.39
C PRO A 323 -9.23 4.34 9.60
N SER A 324 -10.28 3.81 10.22
CA SER A 324 -10.13 2.83 11.30
C SER A 324 -11.33 1.89 11.36
N LEU A 325 -11.04 0.58 11.35
CA LEU A 325 -12.05 -0.46 11.54
C LEU A 325 -12.57 -0.49 12.98
N TYR A 326 -11.72 -0.15 13.97
CA TYR A 326 -12.01 -0.24 15.42
C TYR A 326 -13.13 0.70 15.91
N ARG A 327 -13.67 1.58 15.06
CA ARG A 327 -14.73 2.52 15.42
C ARG A 327 -16.11 1.85 15.52
N ILE A 328 -16.30 0.69 14.89
CA ILE A 328 -17.57 -0.04 14.87
C ILE A 328 -17.25 -1.51 15.14
N PRO A 329 -18.03 -2.24 15.95
CA PRO A 329 -17.84 -3.68 16.12
C PRO A 329 -18.21 -4.44 14.84
N PHE A 330 -17.40 -5.45 14.52
CA PHE A 330 -17.60 -6.31 13.37
C PHE A 330 -17.02 -7.70 13.63
N THR A 331 -17.57 -8.69 12.93
CA THR A 331 -16.93 -10.00 12.74
C THR A 331 -16.36 -10.10 11.34
N TYR A 332 -15.41 -11.01 11.11
CA TYR A 332 -14.79 -11.18 9.80
C TYR A 332 -14.67 -12.66 9.41
N LYS A 333 -14.67 -12.92 8.10
CA LYS A 333 -14.37 -14.22 7.50
C LYS A 333 -13.57 -14.04 6.21
N ILE A 334 -12.70 -15.00 5.89
CA ILE A 334 -12.02 -15.04 4.60
C ILE A 334 -12.87 -15.92 3.67
N THR A 335 -13.39 -15.34 2.59
CA THR A 335 -14.28 -16.03 1.65
C THR A 335 -14.13 -15.49 0.24
N ARG A 336 -14.48 -16.27 -0.79
CA ARG A 336 -14.57 -15.80 -2.18
C ARG A 336 -15.90 -15.08 -2.39
N VAL A 337 -15.86 -13.76 -2.51
CA VAL A 337 -17.06 -12.89 -2.64
C VAL A 337 -17.17 -12.24 -4.03
N GLY A 338 -16.11 -12.23 -4.84
CA GLY A 338 -16.14 -11.54 -6.13
C GLY A 338 -16.08 -10.01 -6.01
N VAL A 339 -15.36 -9.48 -5.03
CA VAL A 339 -15.33 -8.04 -4.74
C VAL A 339 -14.84 -7.24 -5.95
N ARG A 340 -15.60 -6.23 -6.35
CA ARG A 340 -15.29 -5.35 -7.48
C ARG A 340 -14.74 -4.01 -7.00
N THR A 341 -13.45 -3.99 -6.67
CA THR A 341 -12.72 -2.75 -6.32
C THR A 341 -12.36 -1.92 -7.56
N PHE A 342 -12.10 -2.59 -8.68
CA PHE A 342 -11.76 -1.98 -9.97
C PHE A 342 -12.76 -2.38 -11.06
N SER A 343 -12.30 -2.74 -12.25
CA SER A 343 -13.16 -3.05 -13.40
C SER A 343 -13.81 -4.42 -13.33
N PHE A 344 -13.16 -5.42 -12.73
CA PHE A 344 -13.62 -6.81 -12.69
C PHE A 344 -13.73 -7.35 -11.26
N PRO A 345 -14.66 -8.29 -11.00
CA PRO A 345 -14.71 -9.04 -9.75
C PRO A 345 -13.39 -9.76 -9.44
N SER A 346 -12.98 -9.73 -8.18
CA SER A 346 -11.84 -10.52 -7.71
C SER A 346 -12.13 -12.02 -7.84
N LYS A 347 -11.18 -12.77 -8.41
CA LYS A 347 -11.22 -14.24 -8.42
C LYS A 347 -10.68 -14.86 -7.13
N GLY A 348 -9.94 -14.07 -6.34
CA GLY A 348 -9.32 -14.51 -5.10
C GLY A 348 -10.24 -14.39 -3.89
N GLU A 349 -9.74 -14.85 -2.75
CA GLU A 349 -10.41 -14.66 -1.46
C GLU A 349 -10.36 -13.20 -1.03
N SER A 350 -11.32 -12.80 -0.20
CA SER A 350 -11.40 -11.46 0.39
C SER A 350 -11.81 -11.56 1.84
N VAL A 351 -11.33 -10.61 2.65
CA VAL A 351 -11.78 -10.46 4.04
C VAL A 351 -13.15 -9.80 4.01
N SER A 352 -14.19 -10.58 4.25
CA SER A 352 -15.56 -10.09 4.37
C SER A 352 -15.83 -9.69 5.81
N LEU A 353 -16.40 -8.49 6.00
CA LEU A 353 -16.71 -7.92 7.30
C LEU A 353 -18.22 -7.91 7.50
N THR A 354 -18.70 -8.46 8.62
CA THR A 354 -20.09 -8.33 9.03
C THR A 354 -20.17 -7.32 10.16
N VAL A 355 -20.77 -6.16 9.88
CA VAL A 355 -20.92 -5.07 10.84
C VAL A 355 -22.04 -5.40 11.82
N GLU A 356 -21.74 -5.26 13.11
CA GLU A 356 -22.66 -5.50 14.21
C GLU A 356 -23.17 -4.17 14.77
N HIS A 357 -24.40 -4.17 15.27
CA HIS A 357 -24.93 -3.00 15.96
C HIS A 357 -24.17 -2.81 17.28
N PRO A 358 -23.63 -1.61 17.62
CA PRO A 358 -22.82 -1.39 18.83
C PRO A 358 -23.48 -1.79 20.14
N LEU A 359 -24.82 -1.70 20.20
CA LEU A 359 -25.63 -2.08 21.36
C LEU A 359 -26.23 -3.50 21.27
N GLY A 360 -25.78 -4.34 20.33
CA GLY A 360 -26.28 -5.72 20.17
C GLY A 360 -27.79 -5.81 19.84
N ARG A 361 -28.37 -4.77 19.24
CA ARG A 361 -29.81 -4.72 18.93
C ARG A 361 -30.13 -5.62 17.74
N SER A 362 -31.20 -6.39 17.87
CA SER A 362 -31.79 -7.19 16.79
C SER A 362 -32.86 -6.38 16.03
N THR A 363 -33.25 -6.86 14.85
CA THR A 363 -34.34 -6.30 14.02
C THR A 363 -35.69 -6.26 14.73
N SER A 364 -35.86 -7.03 15.81
CA SER A 364 -37.10 -7.17 16.58
C SER A 364 -37.36 -6.10 17.65
N ASP A 365 -36.35 -5.32 18.07
CA ASP A 365 -36.54 -4.16 18.95
C ASP A 365 -35.70 -2.97 18.47
N PRO A 366 -36.18 -2.23 17.46
CA PRO A 366 -35.45 -1.09 16.94
C PRO A 366 -35.31 0.04 17.99
N GLY A 367 -36.16 0.10 19.02
CA GLY A 367 -36.33 1.31 19.85
C GLY A 367 -36.86 2.50 19.05
N SER A 368 -37.15 3.65 19.66
CA SER A 368 -37.67 4.83 18.93
C SER A 368 -36.57 5.66 18.26
N LEU A 369 -36.76 6.13 17.01
CA LEU A 369 -35.81 7.08 16.37
C LEU A 369 -35.75 8.41 17.10
N LYS A 370 -36.75 8.75 17.94
CA LYS A 370 -36.73 9.92 18.81
C LYS A 370 -35.47 10.02 19.66
N ILE A 371 -34.96 8.90 20.17
CA ILE A 371 -33.74 8.88 20.99
C ILE A 371 -32.53 9.24 20.11
N VAL A 372 -32.40 8.60 18.96
CA VAL A 372 -31.33 8.88 17.98
C VAL A 372 -31.39 10.34 17.52
N ALA A 373 -32.60 10.83 17.25
CA ALA A 373 -32.84 12.19 16.81
C ALA A 373 -32.39 13.21 17.86
N ASN A 374 -32.82 13.04 19.11
CA ASN A 374 -32.45 13.93 20.21
C ASN A 374 -30.97 13.86 20.58
N SER A 375 -30.31 12.72 20.38
CA SER A 375 -28.89 12.55 20.70
C SER A 375 -27.95 13.11 19.63
N TYR A 376 -28.30 13.02 18.34
CA TYR A 376 -27.34 13.29 17.27
C TYR A 376 -27.71 14.47 16.37
N LEU A 377 -28.99 14.81 16.18
CA LEU A 377 -29.36 15.89 15.26
C LEU A 377 -28.84 17.24 15.74
N GLY A 378 -28.24 17.99 14.81
CA GLY A 378 -27.62 19.29 15.08
C GLY A 378 -26.21 19.21 15.68
N GLN A 379 -25.73 18.03 16.04
CA GLN A 379 -24.40 17.83 16.61
C GLN A 379 -23.40 17.35 15.56
N ALA A 380 -22.13 17.75 15.65
CA ALA A 380 -21.11 17.24 14.75
C ALA A 380 -20.79 15.77 15.07
N ILE A 381 -20.94 14.88 14.08
CA ILE A 381 -20.70 13.44 14.20
C ILE A 381 -19.76 12.94 13.10
N LEU A 382 -19.29 11.70 13.24
CA LEU A 382 -18.50 11.01 12.22
C LEU A 382 -19.38 10.01 11.45
N THR A 383 -19.30 10.05 10.11
CA THR A 383 -19.99 9.11 9.21
C THR A 383 -19.04 8.55 8.14
N GLY A 384 -19.43 7.52 7.40
CA GLY A 384 -18.62 6.99 6.29
C GLY A 384 -17.51 6.03 6.72
N TRP A 385 -17.81 5.11 7.65
CA TRP A 385 -16.85 4.08 8.06
C TRP A 385 -16.38 3.21 6.88
N PRO A 386 -15.08 2.82 6.81
CA PRO A 386 -14.02 3.13 7.77
C PRO A 386 -13.37 4.50 7.60
N TYR A 387 -13.58 5.17 6.45
CA TYR A 387 -13.05 6.49 6.11
C TYR A 387 -13.90 7.63 6.70
N SER A 388 -13.94 7.67 8.03
CA SER A 388 -14.82 8.57 8.76
C SER A 388 -14.60 10.05 8.39
N ARG A 389 -15.70 10.77 8.17
CA ARG A 389 -15.75 12.21 7.90
C ARG A 389 -16.66 12.92 8.89
N LEU A 390 -16.27 14.14 9.27
CA LEU A 390 -17.07 15.00 10.13
C LEU A 390 -18.24 15.59 9.35
N VAL A 391 -19.45 15.41 9.87
CA VAL A 391 -20.70 15.89 9.27
C VAL A 391 -21.64 16.39 10.35
N VAL A 392 -22.65 17.18 9.98
CA VAL A 392 -23.72 17.62 10.89
C VAL A 392 -25.06 17.05 10.40
N PRO A 393 -25.69 16.11 11.11
CA PRO A 393 -26.94 15.50 10.71
C PRO A 393 -28.09 16.47 11.02
N PHE A 394 -28.99 16.66 10.07
CA PHE A 394 -30.13 17.58 10.21
C PHE A 394 -31.48 16.86 10.17
N ALA A 395 -31.52 15.62 9.67
CA ALA A 395 -32.72 14.79 9.69
C ALA A 395 -32.38 13.30 9.82
N VAL A 396 -33.25 12.55 10.50
CA VAL A 396 -33.26 11.09 10.55
C VAL A 396 -34.66 10.60 10.22
N MET A 397 -34.77 9.56 9.37
CA MET A 397 -36.06 9.04 8.94
C MET A 397 -36.04 7.55 8.64
N ASP A 398 -37.19 6.91 8.86
CA ASP A 398 -37.51 5.59 8.32
C ASP A 398 -38.84 5.64 7.54
N GLU A 399 -39.47 4.50 7.32
CA GLU A 399 -40.74 4.40 6.59
C GLU A 399 -41.93 5.02 7.35
N ASN A 400 -41.81 5.16 8.66
CA ASN A 400 -42.88 5.50 9.58
C ASN A 400 -42.72 6.88 10.19
N GLU A 401 -41.53 7.27 10.64
CA GLU A 401 -41.26 8.50 11.39
C GLU A 401 -40.15 9.37 10.74
N ILE A 402 -40.31 10.70 10.83
CA ILE A 402 -39.33 11.67 10.34
C ILE A 402 -39.04 12.67 11.45
N TRP A 403 -37.78 12.78 11.84
CA TRP A 403 -37.28 13.73 12.82
C TRP A 403 -36.25 14.66 12.20
N GLU A 404 -36.33 15.95 12.51
CA GLU A 404 -35.45 16.97 11.94
C GLU A 404 -35.19 18.12 12.92
N VAL A 405 -34.12 18.87 12.65
CA VAL A 405 -33.80 20.10 13.36
C VAL A 405 -34.72 21.23 12.91
N ASP A 406 -35.37 21.91 13.87
CA ASP A 406 -36.17 23.11 13.61
C ASP A 406 -35.25 24.30 13.31
N MET A 407 -34.94 24.49 12.03
CA MET A 407 -34.13 25.61 11.54
C MET A 407 -34.85 26.96 11.59
N LYS A 408 -36.17 27.01 11.86
CA LYS A 408 -36.94 28.27 11.84
C LYS A 408 -36.91 29.00 13.19
N ALA A 409 -36.77 28.27 14.29
CA ALA A 409 -36.69 28.85 15.64
C ALA A 409 -35.44 29.73 15.85
N SER A 410 -34.35 29.45 15.13
CA SER A 410 -33.05 30.11 15.26
C SER A 410 -32.98 31.55 14.74
N THR A 411 -34.08 32.10 14.22
CA THR A 411 -34.15 33.47 13.67
C THR A 411 -34.70 34.50 14.64
N SER A 412 -35.22 34.09 15.80
CA SER A 412 -35.60 35.02 16.88
C SER A 412 -34.40 35.32 17.77
N SER A 413 -33.67 36.37 17.41
CA SER A 413 -32.55 36.93 18.16
C SER A 413 -32.98 37.39 19.57
N GLN A 414 -33.05 36.49 20.57
CA GLN A 414 -33.10 36.85 22.00
C GLN A 414 -33.05 35.63 22.97
N SER A 415 -32.05 34.76 22.88
CA SER A 415 -31.52 34.06 24.08
C SER A 415 -30.22 33.32 23.76
N SER A 416 -29.25 33.44 24.66
CA SER A 416 -27.88 32.93 24.50
C SER A 416 -27.73 31.42 24.73
N GLU A 417 -28.83 30.66 24.82
CA GLU A 417 -28.86 29.22 25.09
C GLU A 417 -29.92 28.52 24.21
N GLU A 418 -29.90 28.73 22.90
CA GLU A 418 -30.78 27.99 21.99
C GLU A 418 -30.22 26.59 21.74
N THR A 419 -30.63 25.64 22.57
CA THR A 419 -30.57 24.21 22.22
C THR A 419 -31.40 23.99 20.96
N MET A 420 -30.78 23.41 19.93
CA MET A 420 -31.47 23.05 18.69
C MET A 420 -32.69 22.19 19.00
N ARG A 421 -33.87 22.67 18.62
CA ARG A 421 -35.11 21.94 18.85
C ARG A 421 -35.28 20.89 17.77
N VAL A 422 -35.36 19.62 18.18
CA VAL A 422 -35.71 18.50 17.30
C VAL A 422 -37.23 18.34 17.26
N VAL A 423 -37.80 18.23 16.07
CA VAL A 423 -39.25 18.14 15.84
C VAL A 423 -39.61 16.92 15.01
N GLU A 424 -40.69 16.26 15.41
CA GLU A 424 -41.31 15.18 14.64
C GLU A 424 -42.18 15.76 13.52
N ARG A 425 -41.92 15.36 12.28
CA ARG A 425 -42.67 15.82 11.10
C ARG A 425 -43.66 14.81 10.55
N THR A 426 -43.75 13.63 11.13
CA THR A 426 -44.63 12.51 10.74
C THR A 426 -46.10 12.95 10.54
N SER A 427 -46.55 13.89 11.37
CA SER A 427 -47.94 14.38 11.40
C SER A 427 -48.26 15.53 10.43
N ARG A 428 -47.30 15.99 9.61
CA ARG A 428 -47.50 17.08 8.62
C ARG A 428 -47.63 16.57 7.17
N ARG A 429 -48.22 15.39 6.94
CA ARG A 429 -48.58 14.82 5.61
C ARG A 429 -49.68 15.61 4.84
N LYS A 430 -49.63 16.96 4.85
CA LYS A 430 -50.48 17.84 4.03
C LYS A 430 -49.67 18.95 3.36
N TYR A 431 -48.53 18.62 2.76
CA TYR A 431 -47.83 19.54 1.86
C TYR A 431 -47.76 18.92 0.47
N ALA A 432 -48.26 19.66 -0.52
CA ALA A 432 -48.12 19.35 -1.95
C ALA A 432 -46.65 19.49 -2.44
N GLU A 433 -45.75 19.99 -1.58
CA GLU A 433 -44.35 20.30 -1.87
C GLU A 433 -43.38 19.54 -0.93
N ALA A 434 -43.69 18.28 -0.58
CA ALA A 434 -42.74 17.46 0.18
C ALA A 434 -41.49 17.17 -0.70
N PRO A 435 -40.26 17.46 -0.23
CA PRO A 435 -39.05 17.11 -0.95
C PRO A 435 -39.01 15.64 -1.36
N PHE A 436 -38.52 15.35 -2.57
CA PHE A 436 -38.50 14.00 -3.16
C PHE A 436 -37.81 12.94 -2.27
N TRP A 437 -36.81 13.32 -1.48
CA TRP A 437 -36.12 12.43 -0.54
C TRP A 437 -36.98 11.99 0.65
N MET A 438 -38.13 12.62 0.90
CA MET A 438 -39.10 12.19 1.93
C MET A 438 -39.97 11.00 1.49
N SER A 439 -39.78 10.48 0.27
CA SER A 439 -40.52 9.32 -0.22
C SER A 439 -39.95 8.00 0.31
N VAL A 440 -40.80 7.12 0.83
CA VAL A 440 -40.44 5.73 1.22
C VAL A 440 -39.78 4.99 0.06
N ARG A 441 -40.24 5.23 -1.18
CA ARG A 441 -39.64 4.62 -2.37
C ARG A 441 -38.19 5.04 -2.57
N TRP A 442 -37.90 6.33 -2.36
CA TRP A 442 -36.53 6.84 -2.47
C TRP A 442 -35.63 6.23 -1.39
N LEU A 443 -36.10 6.17 -0.15
CA LEU A 443 -35.37 5.58 0.97
C LEU A 443 -34.98 4.12 0.71
N ARG A 444 -35.93 3.30 0.25
CA ARG A 444 -35.66 1.88 -0.09
C ARG A 444 -34.63 1.73 -1.20
N LEU A 445 -34.76 2.50 -2.28
CA LEU A 445 -33.81 2.47 -3.40
C LEU A 445 -32.40 2.87 -2.96
N GLN A 446 -32.26 3.90 -2.12
CA GLN A 446 -30.95 4.31 -1.61
C GLN A 446 -30.36 3.31 -0.61
N ALA A 447 -31.19 2.69 0.22
CA ALA A 447 -30.79 1.63 1.14
C ALA A 447 -30.26 0.42 0.38
N GLU A 448 -31.02 -0.11 -0.58
CA GLU A 448 -30.62 -1.23 -1.44
C GLU A 448 -29.32 -0.92 -2.18
N TRP A 449 -29.23 0.23 -2.85
CA TRP A 449 -28.03 0.64 -3.57
C TRP A 449 -26.81 0.72 -2.64
N SER A 450 -26.97 1.27 -1.44
CA SER A 450 -25.87 1.42 -0.47
C SER A 450 -25.41 0.06 0.06
N VAL A 451 -26.34 -0.84 0.40
CA VAL A 451 -26.03 -2.19 0.90
C VAL A 451 -25.37 -3.03 -0.19
N SER A 452 -25.89 -3.01 -1.42
CA SER A 452 -25.28 -3.70 -2.55
C SER A 452 -23.86 -3.20 -2.80
N ARG A 453 -23.63 -1.89 -2.73
CA ARG A 453 -22.29 -1.32 -2.90
C ARG A 453 -21.33 -1.75 -1.78
N LEU A 454 -21.78 -1.75 -0.52
CA LEU A 454 -20.97 -2.24 0.60
C LEU A 454 -20.58 -3.71 0.41
N ARG A 455 -21.53 -4.55 -0.01
CA ARG A 455 -21.29 -5.97 -0.24
C ARG A 455 -20.38 -6.21 -1.45
N ASP A 456 -20.74 -5.64 -2.60
CA ASP A 456 -20.14 -5.99 -3.90
C ASP A 456 -18.81 -5.27 -4.14
N SER A 457 -18.64 -4.05 -3.64
CA SER A 457 -17.40 -3.27 -3.81
C SER A 457 -16.50 -3.28 -2.58
N CYS A 458 -17.01 -3.62 -1.39
CA CYS A 458 -16.25 -3.52 -0.15
C CYS A 458 -16.24 -4.79 0.70
N ALA A 459 -16.95 -5.86 0.30
CA ALA A 459 -17.12 -7.09 1.10
C ALA A 459 -17.70 -6.87 2.51
N ILE A 460 -18.42 -5.77 2.70
CA ILE A 460 -19.04 -5.39 3.97
C ILE A 460 -20.52 -5.75 3.93
N THR A 461 -20.97 -6.51 4.90
CA THR A 461 -22.38 -6.83 5.12
C THR A 461 -22.83 -6.29 6.48
N LEU A 462 -24.14 -6.11 6.64
CA LEU A 462 -24.75 -5.75 7.93
C LEU A 462 -25.36 -7.02 8.54
N ALA A 463 -25.16 -7.25 9.84
CA ALA A 463 -25.73 -8.41 10.52
C ALA A 463 -27.27 -8.43 10.47
N SER A 464 -27.91 -7.26 10.39
CA SER A 464 -29.36 -7.10 10.27
C SER A 464 -29.89 -7.23 8.84
N GLU A 465 -29.02 -7.49 7.86
CA GLU A 465 -29.24 -7.52 6.40
C GLU A 465 -29.70 -6.21 5.75
N GLN A 466 -30.47 -5.38 6.46
CA GLN A 466 -30.93 -4.07 5.98
C GLN A 466 -30.65 -2.94 6.97
N PRO A 467 -30.39 -1.72 6.47
CA PRO A 467 -30.30 -0.53 7.30
C PRO A 467 -31.69 -0.17 7.84
N ARG A 468 -31.73 0.32 9.08
CA ARG A 468 -32.98 0.69 9.74
C ARG A 468 -33.56 2.04 9.27
N ALA A 469 -32.70 3.04 9.14
CA ALA A 469 -33.09 4.43 8.92
C ALA A 469 -32.02 5.17 8.13
N ALA A 470 -32.40 6.23 7.43
CA ALA A 470 -31.47 7.13 6.74
C ALA A 470 -31.15 8.33 7.62
N LEU A 471 -29.88 8.72 7.64
CA LEU A 471 -29.39 9.91 8.32
C LEU A 471 -28.92 10.93 7.27
N LEU A 472 -29.62 12.06 7.17
CA LEU A 472 -29.26 13.13 6.25
C LEU A 472 -28.33 14.12 6.94
N CYS A 473 -27.19 14.38 6.29
CA CYS A 473 -26.10 15.15 6.87
C CYS A 473 -25.63 16.26 5.94
N LEU A 474 -25.21 17.38 6.53
CA LEU A 474 -24.45 18.44 5.89
C LEU A 474 -22.95 18.15 6.05
N SER A 475 -22.15 18.50 5.03
CA SER A 475 -20.69 18.49 5.17
C SER A 475 -20.28 19.52 6.22
N ALA A 476 -19.26 19.20 7.03
CA ALA A 476 -18.69 20.18 7.95
C ALA A 476 -18.19 21.44 7.21
N THR A 477 -17.75 21.33 5.95
CA THR A 477 -17.35 22.50 5.13
C THR A 477 -18.47 23.50 4.88
N ASP A 478 -19.72 23.05 4.96
CA ASP A 478 -20.90 23.84 4.63
C ASP A 478 -21.55 24.43 5.90
N CYS A 479 -20.94 24.18 7.07
CA CYS A 479 -21.41 24.60 8.37
C CYS A 479 -20.49 25.68 8.97
N LEU A 480 -21.08 26.68 9.62
CA LEU A 480 -20.35 27.58 10.52
C LEU A 480 -20.31 26.95 11.91
N PHE A 481 -19.10 26.83 12.47
CA PHE A 481 -18.89 26.34 13.84
C PHE A 481 -18.41 27.48 14.73
N SER A 482 -19.02 27.64 15.90
CA SER A 482 -18.46 28.40 17.00
C SER A 482 -17.62 27.48 17.88
N VAL A 483 -16.30 27.66 17.88
CA VAL A 483 -15.42 26.93 18.81
C VAL A 483 -15.46 27.65 20.16
N VAL A 484 -16.23 27.11 21.10
CA VAL A 484 -16.16 27.56 22.50
C VAL A 484 -14.99 26.82 23.13
N ARG A 485 -13.87 27.53 23.37
CA ARG A 485 -12.83 26.99 24.25
C ARG A 485 -13.39 27.07 25.67
N PRO A 486 -13.52 25.94 26.40
CA PRO A 486 -13.67 26.04 27.83
C PRO A 486 -12.43 26.79 28.33
N PHE A 487 -12.64 27.84 29.13
CA PHE A 487 -11.54 28.46 29.86
C PHE A 487 -10.95 27.38 30.79
N ALA A 488 -9.95 26.66 30.30
CA ALA A 488 -8.98 26.08 31.19
C ALA A 488 -8.35 27.26 31.92
N HIS A 489 -8.42 27.28 33.24
CA HIS A 489 -7.56 28.12 34.06
C HIS A 489 -6.12 27.95 33.54
N GLN A 490 -5.62 28.94 32.81
CA GLN A 490 -4.18 29.08 32.62
C GLN A 490 -3.62 29.38 34.01
N PRO A 491 -2.68 28.59 34.55
CA PRO A 491 -1.66 29.22 35.37
C PRO A 491 -0.90 30.17 34.44
N ALA A 492 -0.65 31.38 34.91
CA ALA A 492 0.02 32.43 34.17
C ALA A 492 1.26 31.91 33.44
N SER A 493 1.35 32.23 32.14
CA SER A 493 2.58 32.40 31.35
C SER A 493 3.78 31.48 31.69
N ALA A 494 3.92 30.39 30.93
CA ALA A 494 5.24 29.89 30.57
C ALA A 494 5.58 30.44 29.18
N VAL A 495 6.25 31.59 29.16
CA VAL A 495 7.05 32.01 28.01
C VAL A 495 8.18 30.99 27.92
N TYR A 496 8.22 30.19 26.86
CA TYR A 496 9.42 29.43 26.53
C TYR A 496 10.49 30.41 26.02
N THR A 497 11.20 31.06 26.92
CA THR A 497 12.55 31.55 26.66
C THR A 497 13.50 30.38 26.87
N CYS A 498 14.11 29.93 25.79
CA CYS A 498 15.25 29.04 25.84
C CYS A 498 16.45 29.85 26.32
N ASP A 499 16.83 29.73 27.59
CA ASP A 499 18.15 30.12 28.06
C ASP A 499 18.67 29.13 29.10
N ALA A 500 19.92 28.75 28.90
CA ALA A 500 20.67 27.76 29.65
C ALA A 500 21.42 28.43 30.80
N SER A 501 21.21 27.96 32.04
CA SER A 501 22.23 27.91 33.12
C SER A 501 21.61 27.57 34.48
N ASP A 502 22.24 26.60 35.16
CA ASP A 502 22.51 26.50 36.60
C ASP A 502 21.44 26.13 37.64
N GLU A 503 21.58 24.88 38.11
CA GLU A 503 21.87 24.43 39.49
C GLU A 503 21.18 25.03 40.76
N GLN A 504 20.68 24.07 41.56
CA GLN A 504 20.72 23.94 43.04
C GLN A 504 19.64 24.57 43.96
N ASN A 505 18.89 23.63 44.57
CA ASN A 505 18.59 23.42 46.00
C ASN A 505 17.34 23.98 46.75
N HIS A 506 16.73 23.02 47.48
CA HIS A 506 15.94 23.04 48.73
C HIS A 506 14.46 23.52 48.81
N GLY A 507 13.58 22.61 49.30
CA GLY A 507 12.79 22.85 50.52
C GLY A 507 11.24 22.85 50.49
N VAL A 508 10.62 21.70 50.86
CA VAL A 508 9.46 21.49 51.77
C VAL A 508 8.06 22.14 51.52
N GLN A 509 7.06 21.23 51.34
CA GLN A 509 5.63 21.15 51.75
C GLN A 509 4.68 22.38 51.75
N SER A 510 3.53 22.24 51.07
CA SER A 510 2.18 22.14 51.69
C SER A 510 1.06 22.10 50.62
N ASN A 511 0.05 21.24 50.82
CA ASN A 511 -1.14 21.10 49.96
C ASN A 511 -2.28 22.03 50.45
N PRO A 512 -2.96 22.78 49.57
CA PRO A 512 -4.29 23.35 49.83
C PRO A 512 -5.42 22.60 49.06
N PRO A 513 -6.70 22.85 49.40
CA PRO A 513 -7.79 21.88 49.25
C PRO A 513 -8.44 21.87 47.86
N ALA A 514 -9.12 20.76 47.56
CA ALA A 514 -9.86 20.54 46.32
C ALA A 514 -11.07 21.49 46.16
N PRO A 515 -11.24 22.16 45.00
CA PRO A 515 -12.48 22.87 44.69
C PRO A 515 -13.45 21.95 43.94
N HIS A 516 -14.72 22.07 44.31
CA HIS A 516 -15.87 21.35 43.78
C HIS A 516 -16.05 21.52 42.27
N ALA A 517 -16.28 20.40 41.56
CA ALA A 517 -16.63 20.37 40.15
C ALA A 517 -18.08 20.83 39.93
N THR A 518 -18.28 21.84 39.09
CA THR A 518 -19.55 22.11 38.42
C THR A 518 -19.32 22.00 36.92
N THR A 519 -19.88 20.96 36.31
CA THR A 519 -19.87 20.72 34.86
C THR A 519 -21.01 21.48 34.21
N GLY A 520 -20.70 22.52 33.44
CA GLY A 520 -21.64 23.15 32.51
C GLY A 520 -21.43 22.62 31.10
N GLU A 521 -22.43 21.93 30.55
CA GLU A 521 -22.56 21.62 29.12
C GLU A 521 -23.19 22.81 28.39
N GLN A 522 -22.63 23.29 27.27
CA GLN A 522 -23.35 24.11 26.27
C GLN A 522 -22.79 23.89 24.85
N THR A 523 -23.58 23.32 23.93
CA THR A 523 -24.50 23.90 22.92
C THR A 523 -23.80 24.49 21.68
N VAL A 524 -24.01 23.84 20.53
CA VAL A 524 -23.53 24.25 19.20
C VAL A 524 -24.69 24.88 18.42
N THR A 525 -24.53 26.12 17.96
CA THR A 525 -25.53 26.81 17.12
C THR A 525 -25.06 26.78 15.65
N LEU A 526 -25.82 26.10 14.78
CA LEU A 526 -25.66 26.18 13.32
C LEU A 526 -26.17 27.55 12.87
N LEU A 527 -25.30 28.34 12.27
CA LEU A 527 -25.71 29.47 11.43
C LEU A 527 -25.54 29.05 9.97
N ARG A 528 -26.62 29.12 9.20
CA ARG A 528 -26.63 28.82 7.76
C ARG A 528 -26.05 30.02 6.99
N ARG A 529 -25.31 29.73 5.91
CA ARG A 529 -24.96 30.73 4.89
C ARG A 529 -26.05 30.84 3.83
#